data_AF-M0M9U2-F1
#
_entry.id   AF-M0M9U2-F1
#
_cell.length_a   1.000
_cell.length_b   1.000
_cell.length_c   1.000
_cell.angle_alpha   90.00
_cell.angle_beta   90.00
_cell.angle_gamma   90.00
#
_symmetry.space_group_name_H-M   'P 1'
#
loop_
_entity.id
_entity.type
_entity.pdbx_description
1 polymer ?
#
loop_
_entity_poly.entity_id
_entity_poly.type
_entity_poly.pdbx_seq_one_letter_code
_entity_poly.pdbx_strand_id
1 'polypeptide(L)'
;YFDWAYVCPTHPGYREGLLETIADAAAVSGDIRLDDVGFPRPEYCFCDRCMEQFAESSFDDRLEWRRQLITDFVADAAERVPGRLYLTLHPDPYPGHLVERSGIDFDELSEYVDEFVVPLYDMAYSTTYWIEIIAKGFLDALSTPFSIELYAPDIDLDELIHAAEVADAYAKDVLFGYDASTACGAIRRMNAERNEGHSYG
;
A
#
# COMPACT_ATOMS: atom_id res chain seq x y z
N TYR A 1 4.31 -2.14 19.07
CA TYR A 1 5.03 -1.50 17.94
C TYR A 1 5.63 -2.50 16.95
N PHE A 2 5.43 -3.81 17.18
CA PHE A 2 5.73 -4.89 16.25
C PHE A 2 4.45 -5.71 16.14
N ASP A 3 3.99 -5.99 14.92
CA ASP A 3 2.93 -6.96 14.72
C ASP A 3 3.55 -8.36 14.81
N TRP A 4 3.16 -9.12 15.82
CA TRP A 4 3.67 -10.46 16.07
C TRP A 4 3.14 -11.48 15.06
N ALA A 5 2.21 -11.09 14.18
CA ALA A 5 1.58 -11.97 13.20
C ALA A 5 2.38 -12.14 11.89
N TYR A 6 3.53 -11.47 11.72
CA TYR A 6 4.35 -11.66 10.52
C TYR A 6 4.87 -13.08 10.39
N VAL A 7 4.49 -13.73 9.29
CA VAL A 7 5.06 -15.01 8.88
C VAL A 7 6.27 -14.73 7.98
N CYS A 8 7.31 -15.55 8.13
CA CYS A 8 8.56 -15.39 7.38
C CYS A 8 8.31 -15.49 5.86
N PRO A 9 8.70 -14.47 5.06
CA PRO A 9 8.43 -14.45 3.61
C PRO A 9 9.23 -15.49 2.83
N THR A 10 10.27 -16.08 3.45
CA THR A 10 11.05 -17.18 2.87
C THR A 10 10.49 -18.56 3.18
N HIS A 11 9.36 -18.65 3.88
CA HIS A 11 8.71 -19.92 4.17
C HIS A 11 7.98 -20.43 2.92
N PRO A 12 8.45 -21.50 2.25
CA PRO A 12 7.96 -21.88 0.92
C PRO A 12 6.46 -22.21 0.94
N GLY A 13 6.01 -23.03 1.88
CA GLY A 13 4.58 -23.40 1.97
C GLY A 13 3.66 -22.24 2.38
N TYR A 14 4.21 -21.17 2.97
CA TYR A 14 3.39 -20.00 3.27
C TYR A 14 3.26 -19.12 2.03
N ARG A 15 4.37 -18.90 1.32
CA ARG A 15 4.39 -18.20 0.03
C ARG A 15 3.49 -18.87 -1.01
N GLU A 16 3.59 -20.19 -1.14
CA GLU A 16 2.73 -20.97 -2.05
C GLU A 16 1.25 -20.83 -1.69
N GLY A 17 0.88 -20.98 -0.41
CA GLY A 17 -0.50 -20.81 0.05
C GLY A 17 -1.04 -19.38 -0.14
N LEU A 18 -0.20 -18.35 0.00
CA LEU A 18 -0.58 -16.98 -0.32
C LEU A 18 -0.85 -16.81 -1.81
N LEU A 19 0.00 -17.34 -2.68
CA LEU A 19 -0.18 -17.25 -4.13
C LEU A 19 -1.44 -18.01 -4.59
N GLU A 20 -1.76 -19.16 -3.99
CA GLU A 20 -3.02 -19.86 -4.21
C GLU A 20 -4.22 -19.01 -3.77
N THR A 21 -4.15 -18.41 -2.57
CA THR A 21 -5.21 -17.54 -2.05
C THR A 21 -5.43 -16.31 -2.95
N ILE A 22 -4.35 -15.72 -3.46
CA ILE A 22 -4.40 -14.60 -4.40
C ILE A 22 -5.11 -15.03 -5.69
N ALA A 23 -4.75 -16.18 -6.26
CA ALA A 23 -5.39 -16.69 -7.47
C ALA A 23 -6.89 -16.97 -7.27
N ASP A 24 -7.27 -17.57 -6.14
CA ASP A 24 -8.66 -17.85 -5.80
C ASP A 24 -9.47 -16.56 -5.63
N ALA A 25 -8.91 -15.55 -4.95
CA ALA A 25 -9.54 -14.24 -4.83
C ALA A 25 -9.69 -13.56 -6.19
N ALA A 26 -8.64 -13.62 -7.01
CA ALA A 26 -8.62 -13.01 -8.34
C ALA A 26 -9.63 -13.65 -9.29
N ALA A 27 -9.88 -14.96 -9.16
CA ALA A 27 -10.93 -15.65 -9.90
C ALA A 27 -12.36 -15.14 -9.58
N VAL A 28 -12.55 -14.55 -8.40
CA VAL A 28 -13.83 -13.98 -7.96
C VAL A 28 -13.96 -12.49 -8.30
N SER A 29 -12.93 -11.68 -8.03
CA SER A 29 -12.99 -10.22 -8.17
C SER A 29 -12.34 -9.66 -9.43
N GLY A 30 -11.43 -10.40 -10.07
CA GLY A 30 -10.55 -9.92 -11.13
C GLY A 30 -9.39 -9.09 -10.58
N ASP A 31 -9.71 -7.96 -9.94
CA ASP A 31 -8.75 -7.03 -9.34
C ASP A 31 -8.36 -7.49 -7.92
N ILE A 32 -7.08 -7.31 -7.55
CA ILE A 32 -6.53 -7.68 -6.25
C ILE A 32 -5.64 -6.59 -5.67
N ARG A 33 -5.82 -6.26 -4.40
CA ARG A 33 -4.89 -5.47 -3.60
C ARG A 33 -4.10 -6.38 -2.67
N LEU A 34 -2.78 -6.35 -2.77
CA LEU A 34 -1.87 -6.98 -1.83
C LEU A 34 -1.58 -6.01 -0.68
N ASP A 35 -1.83 -6.46 0.54
CA ASP A 35 -1.60 -5.70 1.76
C ASP A 35 -0.54 -6.36 2.64
N ASP A 36 0.15 -5.56 3.44
CA ASP A 36 1.23 -5.98 4.36
C ASP A 36 2.35 -6.85 3.72
N VAL A 37 2.65 -6.62 2.43
CA VAL A 37 3.74 -7.29 1.74
C VAL A 37 5.10 -6.84 2.29
N GLY A 38 6.00 -7.80 2.48
CA GLY A 38 7.39 -7.52 2.80
C GLY A 38 7.92 -8.23 4.03
N PHE A 39 9.15 -7.87 4.38
CA PHE A 39 9.75 -8.22 5.65
C PHE A 39 9.19 -7.35 6.77
N PRO A 40 9.10 -7.87 8.00
CA PRO A 40 8.53 -7.12 9.11
C PRO A 40 9.31 -5.83 9.42
N ARG A 41 10.65 -5.92 9.58
CA ARG A 41 11.57 -4.79 9.87
C ARG A 41 13.04 -5.19 9.59
N PRO A 42 14.00 -4.23 9.58
CA PRO A 42 15.41 -4.50 9.31
C PRO A 42 16.08 -5.48 10.28
N GLU A 43 15.62 -5.52 11.54
CA GLU A 43 16.23 -6.31 12.61
C GLU A 43 15.78 -7.78 12.64
N TYR A 44 14.94 -8.21 11.69
CA TYR A 44 14.31 -9.53 11.67
C TYR A 44 14.77 -10.40 10.49
N CYS A 45 14.26 -11.64 10.44
CA CYS A 45 14.59 -12.63 9.41
C CYS A 45 16.10 -12.99 9.39
N PHE A 46 16.62 -13.26 10.59
CA PHE A 46 17.95 -13.81 10.87
C PHE A 46 17.88 -15.25 11.41
N CYS A 47 16.76 -15.94 11.23
CA CYS A 47 16.66 -17.36 11.59
C CYS A 47 17.48 -18.22 10.64
N ASP A 48 17.78 -19.46 11.04
CA ASP A 48 18.62 -20.39 10.28
C ASP A 48 18.19 -20.49 8.81
N ARG A 49 16.88 -20.60 8.54
CA ARG A 49 16.32 -20.62 7.16
C ARG A 49 16.73 -19.41 6.33
N CYS A 50 16.58 -18.19 6.87
CA CYS A 50 16.92 -16.97 6.13
C CYS A 50 18.43 -16.84 5.97
N MET A 51 19.21 -17.23 6.98
CA MET A 51 20.67 -17.17 6.91
C MET A 51 21.23 -18.19 5.91
N GLU A 52 20.69 -19.41 5.89
CA GLU A 52 21.02 -20.46 4.92
C GLU A 52 20.64 -20.03 3.51
N GLN A 53 19.39 -19.59 3.28
CA GLN A 53 18.96 -19.14 1.95
C GLN A 53 19.77 -17.95 1.44
N PHE A 54 20.15 -17.00 2.31
CA PHE A 54 21.03 -15.91 1.93
C PHE A 54 22.43 -16.42 1.55
N ALA A 55 23.01 -17.30 2.37
CA ALA A 55 24.34 -17.86 2.13
C ALA A 55 24.43 -18.73 0.86
N GLU A 56 23.31 -19.38 0.48
CA GLU A 56 23.18 -20.15 -0.75
C GLU A 56 22.80 -19.31 -1.98
N SER A 57 22.40 -18.05 -1.76
CA SER A 57 22.04 -17.14 -2.84
C SER A 57 23.26 -16.57 -3.56
N SER A 58 23.04 -15.92 -4.70
CA SER A 58 24.08 -15.20 -5.44
C SER A 58 24.34 -13.77 -4.92
N PHE A 59 23.67 -13.35 -3.85
CA PHE A 59 23.76 -11.99 -3.33
C PHE A 59 24.83 -11.87 -2.26
N ASP A 60 25.67 -10.83 -2.38
CA ASP A 60 26.62 -10.45 -1.34
C ASP A 60 26.02 -9.45 -0.32
N ASP A 61 24.87 -8.85 -0.64
CA ASP A 61 24.13 -7.92 0.22
C ASP A 61 22.75 -8.49 0.61
N ARG A 62 22.48 -8.50 1.93
CA ARG A 62 21.18 -8.95 2.46
C ARG A 62 20.04 -8.01 2.08
N LEU A 63 20.28 -6.71 1.92
CA LEU A 63 19.22 -5.79 1.49
C LEU A 63 18.80 -6.07 0.06
N GLU A 64 19.75 -6.34 -0.83
CA GLU A 64 19.48 -6.73 -2.21
C GLU A 64 18.75 -8.08 -2.28
N TRP A 65 19.19 -9.06 -1.49
CA TRP A 65 18.49 -10.35 -1.38
C TRP A 65 17.06 -10.20 -0.86
N ARG A 66 16.84 -9.38 0.18
CA ARG A 66 15.50 -9.10 0.71
C ARG A 66 14.63 -8.40 -0.32
N ARG A 67 15.17 -7.40 -1.02
CA ARG A 67 14.48 -6.72 -2.12
C ARG A 67 14.02 -7.73 -3.16
N GLN A 68 14.94 -8.54 -3.68
CA GLN A 68 14.64 -9.50 -4.74
C GLN A 68 13.56 -10.50 -4.32
N LEU A 69 13.60 -11.01 -3.10
CA LEU A 69 12.57 -11.94 -2.61
C LEU A 69 11.15 -11.37 -2.64
N ILE A 70 11.01 -10.08 -2.36
CA ILE A 70 9.72 -9.38 -2.41
C ILE A 70 9.34 -9.07 -3.85
N THR A 71 10.27 -8.58 -4.68
CA THR A 71 10.05 -8.36 -6.11
C THR A 71 9.56 -9.64 -6.79
N ASP A 72 10.22 -10.78 -6.56
CA ASP A 72 9.82 -12.08 -7.12
C ASP A 72 8.42 -12.49 -6.64
N PHE A 73 8.07 -12.21 -5.37
CA PHE A 73 6.75 -12.56 -4.85
C PHE A 73 5.64 -11.76 -5.53
N VAL A 74 5.86 -10.46 -5.73
CA VAL A 74 4.89 -9.60 -6.40
C VAL A 74 4.79 -9.95 -7.88
N ALA A 75 5.90 -10.30 -8.54
CA ALA A 75 5.91 -10.83 -9.90
C ALA A 75 5.07 -12.12 -10.02
N ASP A 76 5.30 -13.09 -9.12
CA ASP A 76 4.51 -14.32 -9.05
C ASP A 76 3.01 -14.03 -8.83
N ALA A 77 2.68 -13.04 -7.99
CA ALA A 77 1.30 -12.65 -7.75
C ALA A 77 0.67 -12.01 -8.99
N ALA A 78 1.39 -11.15 -9.71
CA ALA A 78 0.93 -10.50 -10.93
C ALA A 78 0.57 -11.50 -12.03
N GLU A 79 1.33 -12.59 -12.18
CA GLU A 79 1.00 -13.67 -13.14
C GLU A 79 -0.34 -14.36 -12.86
N ARG A 80 -0.85 -14.27 -11.62
CA ARG A 80 -2.07 -14.94 -11.15
C ARG A 80 -3.29 -14.02 -11.13
N VAL A 81 -3.10 -12.72 -11.29
CA VAL A 81 -4.17 -11.72 -11.24
C VAL A 81 -4.52 -11.29 -12.67
N PRO A 82 -5.72 -11.61 -13.18
CA PRO A 82 -6.12 -11.27 -14.54
C PRO A 82 -6.58 -9.82 -14.69
N GLY A 83 -6.95 -9.17 -13.58
CA GLY A 83 -7.32 -7.76 -13.50
C GLY A 83 -6.17 -6.88 -13.04
N ARG A 84 -6.49 -5.79 -12.35
CA ARG A 84 -5.48 -4.87 -11.82
C ARG A 84 -4.87 -5.38 -10.52
N LEU A 85 -3.56 -5.28 -10.40
CA LEU A 85 -2.83 -5.53 -9.16
C LEU A 85 -2.50 -4.21 -8.45
N TYR A 86 -2.92 -4.10 -7.20
CA TYR A 86 -2.60 -2.98 -6.33
C TYR A 86 -1.66 -3.45 -5.21
N LEU A 87 -0.74 -2.59 -4.77
CA LEU A 87 0.14 -2.87 -3.63
C LEU A 87 0.05 -1.76 -2.60
N THR A 88 -0.16 -2.14 -1.34
CA THR A 88 -0.09 -1.18 -0.25
C THR A 88 1.36 -0.86 0.14
N LEU A 89 1.67 0.43 0.23
CA LEU A 89 2.95 0.93 0.70
C LEU A 89 2.81 1.47 2.13
N HIS A 90 3.83 1.26 2.94
CA HIS A 90 3.95 2.02 4.19
C HIS A 90 4.08 3.51 3.86
N PRO A 91 3.47 4.45 4.62
CA PRO A 91 3.46 5.88 4.31
C PRO A 91 4.81 6.57 4.60
N ASP A 92 5.85 6.12 3.91
CA ASP A 92 7.22 6.61 3.98
C ASP A 92 7.78 6.77 2.55
N PRO A 93 7.72 7.99 1.99
CA PRO A 93 8.16 8.26 0.63
C PRO A 93 9.68 8.49 0.51
N TYR A 94 10.45 8.37 1.60
CA TYR A 94 11.87 8.69 1.56
C TYR A 94 12.65 7.60 0.79
N PRO A 95 13.56 7.98 -0.14
CA PRO A 95 14.31 7.02 -0.94
C PRO A 95 15.05 5.98 -0.09
N GLY A 96 14.88 4.70 -0.44
CA GLY A 96 15.54 3.56 0.22
C GLY A 96 14.95 3.13 1.56
N HIS A 97 14.06 3.92 2.18
CA HIS A 97 13.48 3.55 3.48
C HIS A 97 12.64 2.27 3.40
N LEU A 98 11.81 2.12 2.37
CA LEU A 98 10.99 0.92 2.18
C LEU A 98 11.83 -0.33 1.85
N VAL A 99 12.94 -0.15 1.14
CA VAL A 99 13.91 -1.22 0.85
C VAL A 99 14.53 -1.72 2.14
N GLU A 100 15.05 -0.82 2.98
CA GLU A 100 15.66 -1.18 4.27
C GLU A 100 14.63 -1.84 5.20
N ARG A 101 13.46 -1.20 5.32
CA ARG A 101 12.37 -1.60 6.21
C ARG A 101 11.84 -2.97 5.87
N SER A 102 11.33 -3.14 4.65
CA SER A 102 10.49 -4.28 4.26
C SER A 102 10.95 -4.97 2.98
N GLY A 103 12.02 -4.51 2.34
CA GLY A 103 12.46 -5.03 1.04
C GLY A 103 11.58 -4.56 -0.12
N ILE A 104 10.76 -3.53 0.07
CA ILE A 104 9.93 -2.96 -0.99
C ILE A 104 10.75 -1.92 -1.75
N ASP A 105 10.96 -2.17 -3.04
CA ASP A 105 11.48 -1.20 -4.00
C ASP A 105 10.36 -0.83 -4.97
N PHE A 106 9.79 0.36 -4.83
CA PHE A 106 8.63 0.75 -5.63
C PHE A 106 8.99 0.98 -7.11
N ASP A 107 10.24 1.28 -7.44
CA ASP A 107 10.65 1.50 -8.84
C ASP A 107 10.65 0.15 -9.58
N GLU A 108 11.16 -0.90 -8.96
CA GLU A 108 11.09 -2.25 -9.54
C GLU A 108 9.68 -2.82 -9.53
N LEU A 109 8.94 -2.63 -8.43
CA LEU A 109 7.58 -3.16 -8.30
C LEU A 109 6.59 -2.49 -9.26
N SER A 110 6.93 -1.29 -9.77
CA SER A 110 6.16 -0.60 -10.81
C SER A 110 6.05 -1.39 -12.11
N GLU A 111 6.90 -2.40 -12.35
CA GLU A 111 6.76 -3.31 -13.50
C GLU A 111 5.58 -4.29 -13.36
N TYR A 112 5.14 -4.57 -12.14
CA TYR A 112 4.16 -5.61 -11.82
C TYR A 112 2.85 -5.07 -11.23
N VAL A 113 2.87 -3.84 -10.71
CA VAL A 113 1.75 -3.23 -9.98
C VAL A 113 1.15 -2.11 -10.81
N ASP A 114 -0.18 -2.13 -10.97
CA ASP A 114 -0.92 -1.10 -11.71
C ASP A 114 -1.09 0.20 -10.91
N GLU A 115 -1.12 0.09 -9.58
CA GLU A 115 -1.34 1.23 -8.68
C GLU A 115 -0.92 0.93 -7.24
N PHE A 116 -0.27 1.90 -6.60
CA PHE A 116 0.04 1.81 -5.17
C PHE A 116 -1.09 2.39 -4.31
N VAL A 117 -1.26 1.88 -3.09
CA VAL A 117 -2.20 2.44 -2.10
C VAL A 117 -1.44 2.82 -0.84
N VAL A 118 -1.56 4.08 -0.42
CA VAL A 118 -0.86 4.63 0.75
C VAL A 118 -1.90 4.94 1.85
N PRO A 119 -1.97 4.14 2.93
CA PRO A 119 -2.83 4.42 4.05
C PRO A 119 -2.27 5.57 4.90
N LEU A 120 -3.07 6.62 5.03
CA LEU A 120 -2.79 7.81 5.82
C LEU A 120 -3.85 7.92 6.92
N TYR A 121 -3.66 7.12 7.98
CA TYR A 121 -4.63 6.99 9.05
C TYR A 121 -4.34 7.96 10.21
N ASP A 122 -5.36 8.72 10.57
CA ASP A 122 -5.40 9.56 11.76
C ASP A 122 -6.80 9.46 12.37
N MET A 123 -6.87 9.43 13.71
CA MET A 123 -8.14 9.33 14.44
C MET A 123 -8.82 10.69 14.63
N ALA A 124 -8.23 11.79 14.14
CA ALA A 124 -8.79 13.12 14.28
C ALA A 124 -8.66 14.00 13.04
N TYR A 125 -7.60 13.85 12.24
CA TYR A 125 -7.30 14.72 11.10
C TYR A 125 -7.22 16.22 11.41
N SER A 126 -7.00 16.60 12.67
CA SER A 126 -6.99 18.01 13.12
C SER A 126 -5.90 18.88 12.45
N THR A 127 -4.98 18.26 11.72
CA THR A 127 -4.05 18.92 10.81
C THR A 127 -3.84 18.04 9.59
N THR A 128 -3.86 18.64 8.40
CA THR A 128 -3.71 17.94 7.11
C THR A 128 -2.34 18.16 6.47
N TYR A 129 -1.45 18.94 7.10
CA TYR A 129 -0.11 19.23 6.57
C TYR A 129 0.75 17.98 6.36
N TRP A 130 0.59 16.96 7.22
CA TRP A 130 1.32 15.70 7.06
C TRP A 130 0.77 14.87 5.89
N ILE A 131 -0.54 14.95 5.59
CA ILE A 131 -1.13 14.33 4.39
C ILE A 131 -0.50 14.96 3.16
N GLU A 132 -0.49 16.30 3.09
CA GLU A 132 0.13 17.03 1.98
C GLU A 132 1.60 16.65 1.79
N ILE A 133 2.43 16.66 2.84
CA ILE A 133 3.86 16.35 2.71
C ILE A 133 4.07 14.91 2.23
N ILE A 134 3.37 13.94 2.82
CA ILE A 134 3.57 12.53 2.47
C ILE A 134 3.07 12.26 1.05
N ALA A 135 1.88 12.77 0.71
CA ALA A 135 1.31 12.64 -0.63
C ALA A 135 2.23 13.26 -1.69
N LYS A 136 2.76 14.46 -1.43
CA LYS A 136 3.74 15.10 -2.32
C LYS A 136 5.04 14.30 -2.43
N GLY A 137 5.51 13.71 -1.33
CA GLY A 137 6.67 12.83 -1.36
C GLY A 137 6.47 11.64 -2.30
N PHE A 138 5.31 10.99 -2.26
CA PHE A 138 4.99 9.90 -3.20
C PHE A 138 4.76 10.38 -4.63
N LEU A 139 4.15 11.57 -4.82
CA LEU A 139 4.01 12.18 -6.13
C LEU A 139 5.37 12.45 -6.80
N ASP A 140 6.38 12.84 -6.01
CA ASP A 140 7.74 13.05 -6.50
C ASP A 140 8.50 11.72 -6.73
N ALA A 141 8.20 10.69 -5.94
CA ALA A 141 8.94 9.42 -5.93
C ALA A 141 8.40 8.37 -6.91
N LEU A 142 7.08 8.28 -7.12
CA LEU A 142 6.45 7.20 -7.88
C LEU A 142 6.24 7.56 -9.34
N SER A 143 6.62 6.64 -10.23
CA SER A 143 6.24 6.70 -11.65
C SER A 143 4.87 6.05 -11.91
N THR A 144 4.50 5.05 -11.12
CA THR A 144 3.20 4.38 -11.14
C THR A 144 2.17 5.18 -10.32
N PRO A 145 0.90 5.29 -10.77
CA PRO A 145 -0.13 5.99 -10.02
C PRO A 145 -0.27 5.46 -8.59
N PHE A 146 -0.65 6.33 -7.67
CA PHE A 146 -0.96 5.95 -6.31
C PHE A 146 -2.25 6.60 -5.83
N SER A 147 -2.92 5.91 -4.92
CA SER A 147 -4.13 6.37 -4.24
C SER A 147 -3.88 6.46 -2.75
N ILE A 148 -4.58 7.37 -2.08
CA ILE A 148 -4.48 7.55 -0.63
C ILE A 148 -5.70 6.91 0.02
N GLU A 149 -5.48 6.13 1.07
CA GLU A 149 -6.55 5.57 1.87
C GLU A 149 -6.64 6.26 3.24
N LEU A 150 -7.81 6.82 3.55
CA LEU A 150 -8.09 7.52 4.80
C LEU A 150 -8.88 6.62 5.76
N TYR A 151 -8.63 6.79 7.05
CA TYR A 151 -9.38 6.13 8.11
C TYR A 151 -10.70 6.86 8.31
N ALA A 152 -11.83 6.22 8.04
CA ALA A 152 -13.16 6.84 8.19
C ALA A 152 -13.86 6.64 9.55
N PRO A 153 -13.60 5.58 10.35
CA PRO A 153 -14.38 5.34 11.56
C PRO A 153 -14.26 6.45 12.61
N ASP A 154 -15.39 6.87 13.16
CA ASP A 154 -15.50 7.80 14.29
C ASP A 154 -14.81 9.17 14.07
N ILE A 155 -14.65 9.58 12.81
CA ILE A 155 -14.09 10.89 12.43
C ILE A 155 -15.21 11.92 12.21
N ASP A 156 -14.97 13.17 12.59
CA ASP A 156 -15.85 14.28 12.23
C ASP A 156 -15.92 14.44 10.69
N LEU A 157 -17.13 14.62 10.16
CA LEU A 157 -17.34 14.63 8.72
C LEU A 157 -16.62 15.79 8.02
N ASP A 158 -16.53 16.97 8.65
CA ASP A 158 -15.85 18.12 8.06
C ASP A 158 -14.34 17.89 8.00
N GLU A 159 -13.76 17.30 9.06
CA GLU A 159 -12.33 16.93 9.11
C GLU A 159 -11.99 15.85 8.07
N LEU A 160 -12.86 14.83 7.92
CA LEU A 160 -12.66 13.77 6.93
C LEU A 160 -12.74 14.29 5.49
N ILE A 161 -13.70 15.19 5.21
CA ILE A 161 -13.81 15.83 3.89
C ILE A 161 -12.58 16.68 3.62
N HIS A 162 -12.14 17.49 4.59
CA HIS A 162 -10.96 18.32 4.42
C HIS A 162 -9.69 17.49 4.18
N ALA A 163 -9.51 16.37 4.90
CA ALA A 163 -8.43 15.43 4.65
C ALA A 163 -8.50 14.81 3.24
N ALA A 164 -9.72 14.46 2.79
CA ALA A 164 -9.94 13.91 1.44
C ALA A 164 -9.61 14.92 0.34
N GLU A 165 -10.00 16.19 0.50
CA GLU A 165 -9.65 17.27 -0.45
C GLU A 165 -8.14 17.46 -0.56
N VAL A 166 -7.42 17.42 0.57
CA VAL A 166 -5.96 17.53 0.57
C VAL A 166 -5.33 16.31 -0.12
N ALA A 167 -5.83 15.10 0.11
CA ALA A 167 -5.32 13.90 -0.54
C ALA A 167 -5.60 13.89 -2.06
N ASP A 168 -6.82 14.27 -2.48
CA ASP A 168 -7.29 14.34 -3.88
C ASP A 168 -6.45 15.31 -4.74
N ALA A 169 -5.84 16.33 -4.12
CA ALA A 169 -4.98 17.26 -4.82
C ALA A 169 -3.66 16.64 -5.33
N TYR A 170 -3.23 15.47 -4.81
CA TYR A 170 -1.95 14.84 -5.13
C TYR A 170 -2.06 13.39 -5.59
N ALA A 171 -3.05 12.64 -5.09
CA ALA A 171 -3.24 11.22 -5.42
C ALA A 171 -4.22 11.02 -6.59
N LYS A 172 -4.19 9.82 -7.19
CA LYS A 172 -5.12 9.45 -8.27
C LYS A 172 -6.55 9.33 -7.76
N ASP A 173 -6.74 8.57 -6.69
CA ASP A 173 -8.04 8.38 -6.03
C ASP A 173 -7.87 8.48 -4.50
N VAL A 174 -8.97 8.83 -3.81
CA VAL A 174 -9.07 8.80 -2.35
C VAL A 174 -10.01 7.68 -1.93
N LEU A 175 -9.48 6.74 -1.16
CA LEU A 175 -10.18 5.58 -0.62
C LEU A 175 -10.51 5.80 0.86
N PHE A 176 -11.57 5.16 1.35
CA PHE A 176 -11.97 5.22 2.76
C PHE A 176 -12.00 3.82 3.36
N GLY A 177 -11.15 3.59 4.36
CA GLY A 177 -11.07 2.32 5.09
C GLY A 177 -12.10 2.20 6.21
N TYR A 178 -12.42 0.95 6.56
CA TYR A 178 -13.08 0.49 7.80
C TYR A 178 -14.54 0.92 8.10
N ASP A 179 -15.07 2.05 7.59
CA ASP A 179 -16.47 2.45 7.80
C ASP A 179 -17.14 2.98 6.53
N ALA A 180 -17.94 2.11 5.90
CA ALA A 180 -18.69 2.44 4.69
C ALA A 180 -19.77 3.51 4.91
N SER A 181 -20.32 3.66 6.13
CA SER A 181 -21.42 4.59 6.39
C SER A 181 -20.92 6.04 6.45
N THR A 182 -19.85 6.28 7.20
CA THR A 182 -19.17 7.58 7.28
C THR A 182 -18.54 7.93 5.93
N ALA A 183 -17.89 6.98 5.25
CA ALA A 183 -17.37 7.16 3.89
C ALA A 183 -18.45 7.58 2.88
N CYS A 184 -19.60 6.90 2.87
CA CYS A 184 -20.72 7.28 2.00
C CYS A 184 -21.24 8.69 2.31
N GLY A 185 -21.24 9.09 3.59
CA GLY A 185 -21.59 10.44 4.02
C GLY A 185 -20.67 11.49 3.40
N ALA A 186 -19.36 11.29 3.50
CA ALA A 186 -18.34 12.18 2.94
C ALA A 186 -18.50 12.30 1.42
N ILE A 187 -18.56 11.17 0.71
CA ILE A 187 -18.71 11.13 -0.76
C ILE A 187 -19.97 11.88 -1.22
N ARG A 188 -21.10 11.71 -0.52
CA ARG A 188 -22.35 12.40 -0.87
C ARG A 188 -22.23 13.91 -0.71
N ARG A 189 -21.59 14.38 0.36
CA ARG A 189 -21.43 15.81 0.62
C ARG A 189 -20.45 16.46 -0.36
N MET A 190 -19.30 15.85 -0.60
CA MET A 190 -18.35 16.31 -1.62
C MET A 190 -19.00 16.43 -3.00
N ASN A 191 -19.82 15.44 -3.39
CA ASN A 191 -20.57 15.50 -4.65
C ASN A 191 -21.63 16.62 -4.67
N ALA A 192 -22.29 16.89 -3.54
CA ALA A 192 -23.28 17.95 -3.44
C ALA A 192 -22.62 19.34 -3.59
N GLU A 193 -21.53 19.59 -2.87
CA GLU A 193 -20.77 20.85 -2.93
C GLU A 193 -20.20 21.10 -4.33
N ARG A 194 -19.71 20.06 -5.02
CA ARG A 194 -19.28 20.15 -6.43
C ARG A 194 -20.42 20.51 -7.39
N ASN A 195 -21.63 20.01 -7.12
CA ASN A 195 -22.82 20.27 -7.95
C ASN A 195 -23.45 21.65 -7.68
N GLU A 196 -23.35 22.18 -6.46
CA GLU A 196 -23.79 23.56 -6.15
C GLU A 196 -22.98 24.62 -6.90
N GLY A 197 -21.75 24.30 -7.32
CA GLY A 197 -20.94 25.13 -8.23
C GLY A 197 -21.44 25.19 -9.67
N HIS A 198 -22.35 24.31 -10.08
CA HIS A 198 -23.00 24.33 -11.40
C HIS A 198 -24.36 25.02 -11.33
N SER A 199 -24.38 26.34 -11.09
CA SER A 199 -25.58 27.13 -11.35
C SER A 199 -25.81 27.22 -12.86
N TYR A 200 -26.73 26.42 -13.39
CA TYR A 200 -27.29 26.67 -14.72
C TYR A 200 -28.20 27.91 -14.63
N GLY A 201 -27.60 29.09 -14.79
CA GLY A 201 -28.30 30.35 -15.02
C GLY A 201 -28.67 30.52 -16.49
#